data_AF-A0A2E9WEU5-F1
#
_entry.id   AF-A0A2E9WEU5-F1
#
_cell.length_a   1.000
_cell.length_b   1.000
_cell.length_c   1.000
_cell.angle_alpha   90.00
_cell.angle_beta   90.00
_cell.angle_gamma   90.00
#
_symmetry.space_group_name_H-M   'P 1'
#
loop_
_entity.id
_entity.type
_entity.pdbx_description
1 polymer ?
#
loop_
_entity_poly.entity_id
_entity_poly.type
_entity_poly.pdbx_seq_one_letter_code
_entity_poly.pdbx_strand_id
1 'polypeptide(L)'
;MRERGLGRGLDHLIEQNATELGFLDAYGPAPEEVLGELHDAACLVLSVLEGVRSKASYEADGVKLVREAEGSRLTWTGQHLPLVDSDLQLPGMREGVLSPARESAEVLLVDWTHEVRRCLKRVVEHHSRSA
;
A
#
# COMPACT_ATOMS: atom_id res chain seq x y z
N MET A 1 -17.87 30.39 37.98
CA MET A 1 -17.95 29.44 36.87
C MET A 1 -16.56 28.82 36.75
N ARG A 2 -16.38 27.56 37.18
CA ARG A 2 -15.06 26.90 37.19
C ARG A 2 -14.77 26.36 35.80
N GLU A 3 -13.71 26.84 35.17
CA GLU A 3 -13.14 26.23 33.97
C GLU A 3 -12.63 24.83 34.37
N ARG A 4 -13.34 23.80 33.91
CA ARG A 4 -12.91 22.41 34.03
C ARG A 4 -11.73 22.23 33.07
N GLY A 5 -10.53 22.12 33.63
CA GLY A 5 -9.29 21.99 32.87
C GLY A 5 -9.27 20.73 32.00
N LEU A 6 -9.52 20.90 30.70
CA LEU A 6 -9.39 19.88 29.66
C LEU A 6 -7.91 19.55 29.33
N GLY A 7 -6.95 20.35 29.80
CA GLY A 7 -5.51 20.16 29.50
C GLY A 7 -4.86 18.97 30.23
N ARG A 8 -5.20 18.75 31.52
CA ARG A 8 -4.53 17.71 32.33
C ARG A 8 -4.82 16.26 31.90
N GLY A 9 -5.92 16.01 31.20
CA GLY A 9 -6.27 14.68 30.73
C GLY A 9 -5.60 14.33 29.39
N LEU A 10 -5.47 15.30 28.50
CA LEU A 10 -4.85 15.13 27.18
C LEU A 10 -3.34 14.93 27.31
N ASP A 11 -2.67 15.72 28.13
CA ASP A 11 -1.21 15.59 28.34
C ASP A 11 -0.85 14.22 28.92
N HIS A 12 -1.63 13.71 29.88
CA HIS A 12 -1.43 12.37 30.44
C HIS A 12 -1.69 11.24 29.42
N LEU A 13 -2.68 11.41 28.53
CA LEU A 13 -2.94 10.45 27.45
C LEU A 13 -1.83 10.48 26.39
N ILE A 14 -1.27 11.65 26.08
CA ILE A 14 -0.13 11.81 25.18
C ILE A 14 1.13 11.19 25.81
N GLU A 15 1.37 11.38 27.10
CA GLU A 15 2.52 10.81 27.83
C GLU A 15 2.43 9.27 27.95
N GLN A 16 1.22 8.72 28.14
CA GLN A 16 0.96 7.28 28.07
C GLN A 16 1.25 6.71 26.67
N ASN A 17 0.75 7.36 25.61
CA ASN A 17 1.00 6.92 24.24
C ASN A 17 2.47 7.10 23.80
N ALA A 18 3.16 8.14 24.29
CA ALA A 18 4.57 8.37 24.00
C ALA A 18 5.45 7.21 24.50
N THR A 19 5.05 6.56 25.59
CA THR A 19 5.73 5.38 26.12
C THR A 19 5.47 4.12 25.28
N GLU A 20 4.31 4.03 24.61
CA GLU A 20 3.94 2.91 23.74
C GLU A 20 4.58 2.99 22.33
N LEU A 21 4.94 4.19 21.86
CA LEU A 21 5.65 4.35 20.57
C LEU A 21 7.02 3.66 20.56
N GLY A 22 7.76 3.70 21.67
CA GLY A 22 9.04 3.00 21.79
C GLY A 22 8.91 1.47 21.76
N PHE A 23 7.74 0.92 22.12
CA PHE A 23 7.44 -0.51 22.01
C PHE A 23 7.17 -0.92 20.56
N LEU A 24 6.51 -0.06 19.77
CA LEU A 24 6.25 -0.30 18.35
C LEU A 24 7.53 -0.18 17.50
N ASP A 25 8.40 0.79 17.81
CA ASP A 25 9.71 0.93 17.15
C ASP A 25 10.62 -0.29 17.39
N ALA A 26 10.46 -1.00 18.51
CA ALA A 26 11.23 -2.20 18.82
C ALA A 26 10.97 -3.37 17.86
N TYR A 27 9.85 -3.36 17.13
CA TYR A 27 9.56 -4.37 16.10
C TYR A 27 10.29 -4.10 14.79
N GLY A 28 10.87 -2.90 14.60
CA GLY A 28 11.63 -2.54 13.43
C GLY A 28 10.82 -2.58 12.12
N PRO A 29 11.45 -2.24 10.98
CA PRO A 29 10.84 -2.46 9.67
C PRO A 29 10.53 -3.94 9.46
N ALA A 30 9.52 -4.21 8.62
CA ALA A 30 9.15 -5.59 8.26
C ALA A 30 10.40 -6.36 7.78
N PRO A 31 10.60 -7.62 8.20
CA PRO A 31 11.75 -8.40 7.77
C PRO A 31 11.81 -8.49 6.24
N GLU A 32 13.02 -8.42 5.69
CA GLU A 32 13.28 -8.52 4.24
C GLU A 32 12.63 -9.77 3.61
N GLU A 33 12.56 -10.88 4.36
CA GLU A 33 11.88 -12.11 3.95
C GLU A 33 10.37 -11.90 3.76
N VAL A 34 9.70 -11.24 4.71
CA VAL A 34 8.26 -10.92 4.63
C VAL A 34 7.97 -9.97 3.45
N LEU A 35 8.83 -8.97 3.25
CA LEU A 35 8.71 -8.06 2.11
C LEU A 35 8.95 -8.79 0.76
N GLY A 36 9.82 -9.80 0.76
CA GLY A 36 10.03 -10.69 -0.38
C GLY A 36 8.81 -11.55 -0.69
N GLU A 37 8.22 -12.19 0.32
CA GLU A 37 7.00 -12.99 0.19
C GLU A 37 5.82 -12.15 -0.33
N LEU A 38 5.68 -10.92 0.18
CA LEU A 38 4.70 -9.94 -0.31
C LEU A 38 4.90 -9.65 -1.80
N HIS A 39 6.14 -9.36 -2.21
CA HIS A 39 6.48 -9.09 -3.60
C HIS A 39 6.14 -10.28 -4.50
N ASP A 40 6.51 -11.48 -4.08
CA ASP A 40 6.28 -12.70 -4.83
C ASP A 40 4.80 -13.05 -4.95
N ALA A 41 4.02 -12.86 -3.88
CA ALA A 41 2.58 -13.04 -3.89
C ALA A 41 1.88 -12.03 -4.83
N ALA A 42 2.32 -10.77 -4.81
CA ALA A 42 1.80 -9.75 -5.72
C ALA A 42 2.14 -10.06 -7.19
N CYS A 43 3.38 -10.48 -7.48
CA CYS A 43 3.78 -10.93 -8.82
C CYS A 43 2.94 -12.12 -9.31
N LEU A 44 2.63 -13.08 -8.42
CA LEU A 44 1.79 -14.23 -8.78
C LEU A 44 0.39 -13.80 -9.21
N VAL A 45 -0.25 -12.87 -8.48
CA VAL A 45 -1.56 -12.33 -8.87
C VAL A 45 -1.49 -11.61 -10.21
N LEU A 46 -0.45 -10.81 -10.42
CA LEU A 46 -0.27 -10.03 -11.65
C LEU A 46 0.15 -10.87 -12.85
N SER A 47 0.69 -12.08 -12.67
CA SER A 47 1.18 -12.96 -13.75
C SER A 47 0.13 -13.29 -14.83
N VAL A 48 -1.16 -13.13 -14.53
CA VAL A 48 -2.27 -13.24 -15.48
C VAL A 48 -2.17 -12.21 -16.62
N LEU A 49 -1.44 -11.11 -16.41
CA LEU A 49 -1.22 -10.06 -17.41
C LEU A 49 -0.08 -10.37 -18.40
N GLU A 50 0.49 -11.58 -18.34
CA GLU A 50 1.55 -12.06 -19.25
C GLU A 50 2.80 -11.15 -19.31
N GLY A 51 3.10 -10.45 -18.22
CA GLY A 51 4.23 -9.54 -18.10
C GLY A 51 5.58 -10.23 -17.88
N VAL A 52 6.65 -9.43 -17.90
CA VAL A 52 8.02 -9.86 -17.63
C VAL A 52 8.33 -9.73 -16.13
N ARG A 53 8.69 -10.85 -15.50
CA ARG A 53 9.12 -10.91 -14.10
C ARG A 53 10.64 -11.00 -13.99
N SER A 54 11.21 -10.22 -13.08
CA SER A 54 12.58 -10.33 -12.58
C SER A 54 12.58 -10.60 -11.07
N LYS A 55 13.77 -10.68 -10.44
CA LYS A 55 13.89 -10.86 -8.99
C LYS A 55 13.35 -9.67 -8.18
N ALA A 56 13.34 -8.47 -8.75
CA ALA A 56 13.00 -7.23 -8.05
C ALA A 56 11.88 -6.45 -8.73
N SER A 57 11.31 -6.97 -9.81
CA SER A 57 10.26 -6.27 -10.54
C SER A 57 9.35 -7.20 -11.33
N TYR A 58 8.16 -6.70 -11.62
CA TYR A 58 7.23 -7.24 -12.59
C TYR A 58 6.74 -6.10 -13.48
N GLU A 59 6.67 -6.31 -14.80
CA GLU A 59 6.21 -5.29 -15.74
C GLU A 59 5.33 -5.91 -16.83
N ALA A 60 4.13 -5.39 -16.98
CA ALA A 60 3.17 -5.68 -18.03
C ALA A 60 2.64 -4.37 -18.61
N ASP A 61 1.84 -4.42 -19.68
CA ASP A 61 1.26 -3.21 -20.24
C ASP A 61 0.38 -2.47 -19.21
N GLY A 62 0.74 -1.22 -18.96
CA GLY A 62 0.11 -0.35 -17.98
C GLY A 62 0.30 -0.73 -16.50
N VAL A 63 1.11 -1.74 -16.17
CA VAL A 63 1.29 -2.20 -14.78
C VAL A 63 2.75 -2.50 -14.48
N LYS A 64 3.28 -1.90 -13.43
CA LYS A 64 4.64 -2.15 -12.95
C LYS A 64 4.64 -2.38 -11.45
N LEU A 65 5.37 -3.37 -10.99
CA LEU A 65 5.65 -3.61 -9.58
C LEU A 65 7.16 -3.62 -9.37
N VAL A 66 7.69 -2.86 -8.41
CA VAL A 66 9.12 -2.78 -8.11
C VAL A 66 9.34 -3.00 -6.63
N ARG A 67 10.31 -3.83 -6.26
CA ARG A 67 10.70 -4.07 -4.87
C ARG A 67 11.52 -2.89 -4.35
N GLU A 68 11.12 -2.36 -3.21
CA GLU A 68 11.78 -1.28 -2.46
C GLU A 68 12.15 -1.78 -1.06
N ALA A 69 12.90 -0.98 -0.30
CA ALA A 69 13.35 -1.35 1.05
C ALA A 69 12.19 -1.49 2.06
N GLU A 70 11.09 -0.76 1.87
CA GLU A 70 9.94 -0.75 2.78
C GLU A 70 8.74 -1.59 2.27
N GLY A 71 8.81 -2.12 1.05
CA GLY A 71 7.65 -2.72 0.40
C GLY A 71 7.82 -2.98 -1.09
N SER A 72 6.70 -3.12 -1.80
CA SER A 72 6.67 -3.21 -3.26
C SER A 72 5.82 -2.08 -3.84
N ARG A 73 6.44 -1.23 -4.66
CA ARG A 73 5.79 -0.12 -5.35
C ARG A 73 5.00 -0.62 -6.54
N LEU A 74 3.69 -0.43 -6.52
CA LEU A 74 2.79 -0.68 -7.64
C LEU A 74 2.55 0.65 -8.38
N THR A 75 2.85 0.67 -9.67
CA THR A 75 2.45 1.71 -10.61
C THR A 75 1.42 1.12 -11.56
N TRP A 76 0.29 1.79 -11.71
CA TRP A 76 -0.81 1.38 -12.58
C TRP A 76 -1.23 2.56 -13.44
N THR A 77 -1.09 2.44 -14.76
CA THR A 77 -1.52 3.43 -15.75
C THR A 77 -2.59 2.85 -16.66
N GLY A 78 -3.55 3.68 -17.06
CA GLY A 78 -4.65 3.29 -17.94
C GLY A 78 -5.63 4.45 -18.13
N GLN A 79 -6.81 4.18 -18.68
CA GLN A 79 -7.88 5.18 -18.73
C GLN A 79 -8.98 4.84 -17.73
N HIS A 80 -9.51 5.87 -17.05
CA HIS A 80 -10.61 5.77 -16.10
C HIS A 80 -10.40 4.68 -15.03
N LEU A 81 -9.24 4.70 -14.36
CA LEU A 81 -8.89 3.72 -13.33
C LEU A 81 -10.02 3.58 -12.30
N PRO A 82 -10.47 2.36 -11.95
CA PRO A 82 -11.63 2.11 -11.08
C PRO A 82 -11.28 2.29 -9.59
N LEU A 83 -10.68 3.42 -9.27
CA LEU A 83 -10.19 3.80 -7.95
C LEU A 83 -10.74 5.17 -7.55
N VAL A 84 -10.85 5.37 -6.24
CA VAL A 84 -10.89 6.67 -5.58
C VAL A 84 -9.70 6.80 -4.63
N ASP A 85 -9.34 8.02 -4.21
CA ASP A 85 -8.14 8.27 -3.39
C ASP A 85 -8.06 7.38 -2.14
N SER A 86 -9.20 7.16 -1.47
CA SER A 86 -9.27 6.34 -0.26
C SER A 86 -8.94 4.86 -0.49
N ASP A 87 -9.10 4.34 -1.72
CA ASP A 87 -8.72 2.95 -2.05
C ASP A 87 -7.21 2.71 -1.88
N LEU A 88 -6.39 3.75 -2.07
CA LEU A 88 -4.92 3.67 -1.97
C LEU A 88 -4.38 3.97 -0.57
N GLN A 89 -5.26 4.20 0.40
CA GLN A 89 -4.95 4.51 1.80
C GLN A 89 -5.41 3.39 2.75
N LEU A 90 -5.83 2.25 2.19
CA LEU A 90 -6.32 1.10 2.95
C LEU A 90 -5.18 0.32 3.63
N PRO A 91 -5.47 -0.52 4.64
CA PRO A 91 -4.46 -1.31 5.34
C PRO A 91 -3.57 -2.13 4.39
N GLY A 92 -2.26 -2.08 4.61
CA GLY A 92 -1.25 -2.71 3.74
C GLY A 92 -0.81 -1.85 2.56
N MET A 93 -1.35 -0.63 2.42
CA MET A 93 -0.97 0.36 1.41
C MET A 93 -0.49 1.66 2.06
N ARG A 94 0.59 2.21 1.53
CA ARG A 94 1.19 3.49 1.95
C ARG A 94 1.48 4.35 0.71
N GLU A 95 1.59 5.66 0.93
CA GLU A 95 2.02 6.62 -0.11
C GLU A 95 1.17 6.53 -1.39
N GLY A 96 -0.11 6.22 -1.23
CA GLY A 96 -1.07 6.10 -2.31
C GLY A 96 -1.35 7.44 -2.97
N VAL A 97 -1.16 7.52 -4.29
CA VAL A 97 -1.47 8.69 -5.11
C VAL A 97 -2.28 8.25 -6.31
N LEU A 98 -3.42 8.92 -6.53
CA LEU A 98 -4.24 8.78 -7.72
C LEU A 98 -4.19 10.11 -8.47
N SER A 99 -3.91 10.06 -9.77
CA SER A 99 -3.96 11.25 -10.63
C SER A 99 -5.38 11.82 -10.67
N PRO A 100 -5.56 13.16 -10.76
CA PRO A 100 -6.89 13.77 -10.84
C PRO A 100 -7.74 13.27 -12.02
N ALA A 101 -7.09 12.92 -13.13
CA ALA A 101 -7.73 12.36 -14.32
C ALA A 101 -8.04 10.86 -14.21
N ARG A 102 -7.58 10.19 -13.14
CA ARG A 102 -7.67 8.73 -12.95
C ARG A 102 -7.04 7.97 -14.12
N GLU A 103 -5.86 8.42 -14.53
CA GLU A 103 -5.07 7.83 -15.62
C GLU A 103 -3.83 7.10 -15.11
N SER A 104 -3.37 7.45 -13.92
CA SER A 104 -2.31 6.79 -13.20
C SER A 104 -2.62 6.70 -11.70
N ALA A 105 -2.15 5.62 -11.09
CA ALA A 105 -2.13 5.38 -9.66
C ALA A 105 -0.77 4.81 -9.25
N GLU A 106 -0.30 5.21 -8.08
CA GLU A 106 0.93 4.71 -7.48
C GLU A 106 0.68 4.41 -6.00
N VAL A 107 1.19 3.27 -5.51
CA VAL A 107 1.02 2.89 -4.11
C VAL A 107 2.13 1.95 -3.65
N LEU A 108 2.61 2.12 -2.42
CA LEU A 108 3.55 1.21 -1.78
C LEU A 108 2.78 0.11 -1.04
N LEU A 109 2.93 -1.14 -1.47
CA LEU A 109 2.38 -2.31 -0.78
C LEU A 109 3.36 -2.73 0.32
N VAL A 110 2.90 -2.75 1.57
CA VAL A 110 3.75 -3.03 2.74
C VAL A 110 3.30 -4.23 3.56
N ASP A 111 2.10 -4.76 3.30
CA ASP A 111 1.59 -5.97 3.97
C ASP A 111 0.57 -6.71 3.09
N TRP A 112 0.46 -8.03 3.23
CA TRP A 112 -0.41 -8.88 2.41
C TRP A 112 -1.85 -8.98 2.97
N THR A 113 -2.54 -7.85 2.97
CA THR A 113 -3.90 -7.74 3.52
C THR A 113 -4.99 -8.20 2.54
N HIS A 114 -6.24 -8.24 3.00
CA HIS A 114 -7.40 -8.38 2.10
C HIS A 114 -7.49 -7.23 1.09
N GLU A 115 -7.18 -6.00 1.51
CA GLU A 115 -7.30 -4.82 0.66
C GLU A 115 -6.23 -4.77 -0.44
N VAL A 116 -5.00 -5.21 -0.14
CA VAL A 116 -3.95 -5.36 -1.17
C VAL A 116 -4.36 -6.38 -2.22
N ARG A 117 -4.89 -7.54 -1.81
CA ARG A 117 -5.42 -8.56 -2.75
C ARG A 117 -6.56 -8.02 -3.61
N ARG A 118 -7.46 -7.23 -3.02
CA ARG A 118 -8.57 -6.59 -3.74
C ARG A 118 -8.06 -5.55 -4.75
N CYS A 119 -7.06 -4.75 -4.37
CA CYS A 119 -6.41 -3.77 -5.24
C CYS A 119 -5.79 -4.47 -6.47
N LEU A 120 -4.97 -5.50 -6.26
CA LEU A 120 -4.34 -6.25 -7.35
C LEU A 120 -5.35 -6.96 -8.26
N LYS A 121 -6.46 -7.49 -7.70
CA LYS A 121 -7.55 -8.05 -8.52
C LYS A 121 -8.20 -6.98 -9.41
N ARG A 122 -8.42 -5.76 -8.89
CA ARG A 122 -8.95 -4.66 -9.70
C ARG A 122 -8.02 -4.28 -10.85
N VAL A 123 -6.70 -4.33 -10.65
CA VAL A 123 -5.71 -4.14 -11.72
C VAL A 123 -5.95 -5.18 -12.82
N VAL A 124 -6.03 -6.46 -12.47
CA VAL A 124 -6.23 -7.56 -13.43
C VAL A 124 -7.59 -7.46 -14.14
N GLU A 125 -8.66 -7.17 -13.40
CA GLU A 125 -10.01 -7.02 -13.94
C GLU A 125 -10.15 -5.81 -14.88
N HIS A 126 -9.43 -4.72 -14.62
CA HIS A 126 -9.44 -3.55 -15.49
C HIS A 126 -8.62 -3.76 -16.76
N HIS A 127 -7.46 -4.41 -16.66
CA HIS A 127 -6.63 -4.73 -17.81
C HIS A 127 -7.38 -5.65 -18.79
N SER A 128 -8.03 -6.71 -18.28
CA SER A 128 -8.83 -7.63 -19.11
C SER A 128 -10.08 -7.02 -19.77
N ARG A 129 -10.50 -5.82 -19.36
CA ARG A 129 -11.60 -5.06 -19.98
C ARG A 129 -11.11 -3.98 -20.95
N SER A 130 -9.82 -3.64 -20.88
CA SER A 130 -9.20 -2.56 -21.65
C SER A 130 -8.32 -3.09 -22.80
N ALA A 131 -7.90 -4.35 -22.72
CA ALA A 131 -7.28 -5.13 -23.79
C ALA A 131 -8.34 -5.66 -24.78
#